data_AF-A0A7Y2I5W2-F1
#
_entry.id   AF-A0A7Y2I5W2-F1
#
_cell.length_a   1.000
_cell.length_b   1.000
_cell.length_c   1.000
_cell.angle_alpha   90.00
_cell.angle_beta   90.00
_cell.angle_gamma   90.00
#
_symmetry.space_group_name_H-M   'P 1'
#
loop_
_entity.id
_entity.type
_entity.pdbx_description
1 polymer ?
#
loop_
_entity_poly.entity_id
_entity_poly.type
_entity_poly.pdbx_seq_one_letter_code
_entity_poly.pdbx_strand_id
1 'polypeptide(L)'
;MSIKRTEYEVTESINCPLYVKGDIMSLTMKSCSCAEGKEVCLVLARDFMNLLVKVQSDPEWNNFKRAETLSCSGCSGLIKFSERDRHDTPDAESKRAVPRLLRVMEELNGRPVDCPFLDALRTDRIDYILDNFESQAVPAHTVLVKQNRPSLKLYLVLSGRFALERNKEVVTILSAGEIIGEMSCLGAVRTLWNVRALEDSLVVDVTAQEFGHLLSSSATVLIYIAKLLAIRLELLNAVKLIDTKATMSGSLEDITPAELFQVFHLHQKTGVLKLNLDRGDASVSFREGGIVNASYLNSIGKEAIFTILGEDNGSYRFIPGLSSADHKAAEIGEFMMLLMEGVQKEDERTDVAS
;
A
#
# COMPACT_ATOMS: atom_id res chain seq x y z
N MET A 1 -21.94 6.47 -15.29
CA MET A 1 -22.16 5.68 -16.53
C MET A 1 -21.18 4.52 -16.50
N SER A 2 -21.63 3.32 -16.14
CA SER A 2 -20.78 2.12 -16.10
C SER A 2 -20.19 1.83 -17.48
N ILE A 3 -18.90 1.50 -17.51
CA ILE A 3 -18.22 1.03 -18.72
C ILE A 3 -18.69 -0.42 -18.94
N LYS A 4 -19.76 -0.62 -19.71
CA LYS A 4 -20.20 -1.96 -20.12
C LYS A 4 -19.09 -2.54 -21.02
N ARG A 5 -18.39 -3.56 -20.51
CA ARG A 5 -17.38 -4.32 -21.27
C ARG A 5 -18.08 -5.50 -21.92
N THR A 6 -17.99 -5.61 -23.24
CA THR A 6 -18.53 -6.71 -24.03
C THR A 6 -17.37 -7.58 -24.52
N GLU A 7 -17.52 -8.90 -24.44
CA GLU A 7 -16.54 -9.87 -24.93
C GLU A 7 -17.02 -10.50 -26.22
N TYR A 8 -16.11 -10.63 -27.18
CA TYR A 8 -16.32 -11.27 -28.46
C TYR A 8 -15.33 -12.42 -28.62
N GLU A 9 -15.80 -13.57 -29.07
CA GLU A 9 -14.98 -14.73 -29.37
C GLU A 9 -14.87 -14.93 -30.88
N VAL A 10 -13.66 -15.20 -31.38
CA VAL A 10 -13.45 -15.57 -32.79
C VAL A 10 -14.02 -16.96 -33.05
N THR A 11 -15.11 -17.04 -33.80
CA THR A 11 -15.79 -18.28 -34.14
C THR A 11 -15.21 -18.95 -35.38
N GLU A 12 -14.61 -18.17 -36.29
CA GLU A 12 -13.96 -18.64 -37.50
C GLU A 12 -12.78 -17.74 -37.87
N SER A 13 -11.68 -18.32 -38.36
CA SER A 13 -10.52 -17.58 -38.88
C SER A 13 -10.06 -18.19 -40.21
N ILE A 14 -9.95 -17.34 -41.23
CA ILE A 14 -9.53 -17.70 -42.59
C ILE A 14 -8.34 -16.83 -42.93
N ASN A 15 -7.12 -17.40 -42.88
CA ASN A 15 -5.86 -16.71 -43.18
C ASN A 15 -5.63 -15.40 -42.40
N CYS A 16 -6.25 -15.22 -41.22
CA CYS A 16 -6.01 -14.03 -40.41
C CYS A 16 -4.58 -14.09 -39.82
N PRO A 17 -3.76 -13.05 -40.00
CA PRO A 17 -2.38 -13.05 -39.50
C PRO A 17 -2.28 -12.86 -37.97
N LEU A 18 -3.34 -12.39 -37.32
CA LEU A 18 -3.31 -11.98 -35.90
C LEU A 18 -4.20 -12.83 -34.99
N TYR A 19 -5.28 -13.39 -35.52
CA TYR A 19 -6.29 -14.06 -34.71
C TYR A 19 -6.65 -15.45 -35.23
N VAL A 20 -6.88 -16.36 -34.30
CA VAL A 20 -7.30 -17.74 -34.53
C VAL A 20 -8.64 -18.00 -33.84
N LYS A 21 -9.32 -19.07 -34.24
CA LYS A 21 -10.57 -19.49 -33.61
C LYS A 21 -10.36 -19.70 -32.10
N GLY A 22 -11.27 -19.16 -31.29
CA GLY A 22 -11.22 -19.18 -29.82
C GLY A 22 -10.54 -17.96 -29.20
N ASP A 23 -9.91 -17.08 -29.98
CA ASP A 23 -9.37 -15.83 -29.43
C ASP A 23 -10.46 -14.93 -28.88
N ILE A 24 -10.19 -14.33 -27.72
CA ILE A 24 -11.11 -13.43 -27.03
C ILE A 24 -10.66 -11.98 -27.22
N MET A 25 -11.64 -11.15 -27.57
CA MET A 25 -11.49 -9.71 -27.75
C MET A 25 -12.48 -9.01 -26.84
N SER A 26 -12.08 -7.91 -26.22
CA SER A 26 -12.97 -7.14 -25.37
C SER A 26 -13.12 -5.72 -25.89
N LEU A 27 -14.35 -5.22 -25.86
CA LEU A 27 -14.72 -3.90 -26.32
C LEU A 27 -15.40 -3.12 -25.20
N THR A 28 -14.97 -1.88 -25.01
CA THR A 28 -15.63 -0.89 -24.16
C THR A 28 -15.98 0.34 -25.00
N MET A 29 -16.71 1.29 -24.41
CA MET A 29 -16.99 2.57 -25.07
C MET A 29 -15.74 3.40 -25.43
N LYS A 30 -14.57 3.06 -24.88
CA LYS A 30 -13.34 3.88 -25.01
C LYS A 30 -12.12 3.09 -25.48
N SER A 31 -12.17 1.76 -25.50
CA SER A 31 -11.02 0.92 -25.81
C SER A 31 -11.44 -0.45 -26.33
N CYS A 32 -10.56 -1.07 -27.09
CA CYS A 32 -10.62 -2.49 -27.40
C CYS A 32 -9.30 -3.16 -26.98
N SER A 33 -9.36 -4.43 -26.60
CA SER A 33 -8.18 -5.23 -26.26
C SER A 33 -8.34 -6.67 -26.77
N CYS A 34 -7.22 -7.36 -26.96
CA CYS A 34 -7.16 -8.76 -27.39
C CYS A 34 -6.55 -9.63 -26.29
N ALA A 35 -6.53 -10.95 -26.52
CA ALA A 35 -5.85 -11.91 -25.66
C ALA A 35 -4.39 -11.53 -25.39
N GLU A 36 -3.87 -11.96 -24.24
CA GLU A 36 -2.53 -11.61 -23.76
C GLU A 36 -1.45 -11.95 -24.78
N GLY A 37 -0.56 -10.99 -25.07
CA GLY A 37 0.52 -11.13 -26.04
C GLY A 37 0.13 -10.93 -27.51
N LYS A 38 -1.14 -10.63 -27.83
CA LYS A 38 -1.58 -10.34 -29.21
C LYS A 38 -1.77 -8.85 -29.47
N GLU A 39 -1.32 -8.41 -30.64
CA GLU A 39 -1.51 -7.04 -31.12
C GLU A 39 -2.98 -6.77 -31.47
N VAL A 40 -3.38 -5.50 -31.37
CA VAL A 40 -4.70 -5.05 -31.80
C VAL A 40 -4.67 -4.74 -33.30
N CYS A 41 -5.42 -5.50 -34.08
CA CYS A 41 -5.57 -5.29 -35.52
C CYS A 41 -6.33 -3.99 -35.76
N LEU A 42 -5.71 -3.04 -36.48
CA LEU A 42 -6.33 -1.75 -36.78
C LEU A 42 -7.59 -1.87 -37.65
N VAL A 43 -7.70 -2.92 -38.47
CA VAL A 43 -8.91 -3.21 -39.24
C VAL A 43 -10.07 -3.55 -38.30
N LEU A 44 -9.83 -4.46 -37.35
CA LEU A 44 -10.82 -4.84 -36.35
C LEU A 44 -11.17 -3.66 -35.42
N ALA A 45 -10.18 -2.86 -34.99
CA ALA A 45 -10.42 -1.69 -34.17
C ALA A 45 -11.34 -0.67 -34.87
N ARG A 46 -11.16 -0.47 -36.18
CA ARG A 46 -12.05 0.35 -37.00
C ARG A 46 -13.46 -0.23 -37.06
N ASP A 47 -13.59 -1.54 -37.24
CA ASP A 47 -14.89 -2.22 -37.29
C ASP A 47 -15.63 -2.12 -35.95
N PHE A 48 -14.91 -2.21 -34.83
CA PHE A 48 -15.45 -1.96 -33.50
C PHE A 48 -15.87 -0.50 -33.28
N MET A 49 -15.13 0.48 -33.79
CA MET A 49 -15.58 1.88 -33.73
C MET A 49 -16.90 2.06 -34.49
N ASN A 50 -17.03 1.45 -35.67
CA ASN A 50 -18.29 1.49 -36.43
C ASN A 50 -19.44 0.78 -35.69
N LEU A 51 -19.14 -0.33 -35.01
CA LEU A 51 -20.10 -1.05 -34.18
C LEU A 51 -20.58 -0.16 -33.01
N LEU A 52 -19.67 0.53 -32.32
CA LEU A 52 -20.02 1.46 -31.23
C LEU A 52 -20.92 2.62 -31.71
N VAL A 53 -20.66 3.17 -32.90
CA VAL A 53 -21.51 4.20 -33.51
C VAL A 53 -22.92 3.67 -33.78
N LYS A 54 -23.05 2.43 -34.29
CA LYS A 54 -24.36 1.80 -34.52
C LYS A 54 -25.11 1.55 -33.20
N VAL A 55 -24.43 1.03 -32.19
CA VAL A 55 -24.98 0.80 -30.84
C VAL A 55 -25.48 2.11 -30.20
N GLN A 56 -24.79 3.23 -30.43
CA GLN A 56 -25.19 4.54 -29.90
C GLN A 56 -26.35 5.18 -30.68
N SER A 57 -26.43 4.92 -31.98
CA SER A 57 -27.40 5.56 -32.86
C SER A 57 -28.76 4.87 -32.86
N ASP A 58 -28.82 3.61 -32.43
CA ASP A 58 -30.03 2.80 -32.44
C ASP A 58 -30.41 2.35 -31.00
N PRO A 59 -31.42 2.98 -30.37
CA PRO A 59 -31.89 2.59 -29.04
C PRO A 59 -32.52 1.19 -29.00
N GLU A 60 -32.94 0.64 -30.15
CA GLU A 60 -33.44 -0.74 -30.28
C GLU A 60 -32.32 -1.75 -30.55
N TRP A 61 -31.06 -1.33 -30.67
CA TRP A 61 -29.91 -2.23 -30.85
C TRP A 61 -29.78 -3.26 -29.72
N ASN A 62 -30.15 -2.90 -28.48
CA ASN A 62 -30.18 -3.85 -27.37
C ASN A 62 -31.24 -4.96 -27.53
N ASN A 63 -32.24 -4.77 -28.41
CA ASN A 63 -33.28 -5.75 -28.76
C ASN A 63 -32.95 -6.52 -30.05
N PHE A 64 -32.05 -6.02 -30.91
CA PHE A 64 -31.64 -6.68 -32.15
C PHE A 64 -30.50 -7.68 -31.91
N LYS A 65 -30.91 -8.95 -31.70
CA LYS A 65 -30.15 -10.21 -31.75
C LYS A 65 -28.71 -10.22 -31.19
N ARG A 66 -28.60 -10.72 -29.95
CA ARG A 66 -27.40 -11.27 -29.26
C ARG A 66 -26.67 -12.42 -29.97
N ALA A 67 -27.03 -12.76 -31.21
CA ALA A 67 -26.61 -13.98 -31.91
C ALA A 67 -26.22 -13.73 -33.38
N GLU A 68 -25.87 -12.49 -33.74
CA GLU A 68 -25.37 -12.21 -35.09
C GLU A 68 -23.85 -12.35 -35.13
N THR A 69 -23.39 -13.30 -35.94
CA THR A 69 -21.96 -13.48 -36.22
C THR A 69 -21.46 -12.28 -37.02
N LEU A 70 -20.63 -11.46 -36.39
CA LEU A 70 -19.95 -10.33 -36.99
C LEU A 70 -18.71 -10.80 -37.74
N SER A 71 -18.30 -10.04 -38.76
CA SER A 71 -17.04 -10.27 -39.46
C SER A 71 -16.23 -9.00 -39.48
N CYS A 72 -14.91 -9.11 -39.36
CA CYS A 72 -14.06 -7.97 -39.67
C CYS A 72 -14.14 -7.63 -41.17
N SER A 73 -13.76 -6.41 -41.55
CA SER A 73 -13.73 -5.95 -42.93
C SER A 73 -12.71 -6.70 -43.81
N GLY A 74 -11.88 -7.55 -43.20
CA GLY A 74 -10.83 -8.31 -43.86
C GLY A 74 -9.57 -7.49 -44.14
N CYS A 75 -8.41 -8.14 -44.01
CA CYS A 75 -7.13 -7.64 -44.49
C CYS A 75 -6.61 -8.59 -45.59
N SER A 76 -5.57 -9.38 -45.30
CA SER A 76 -5.16 -10.57 -46.06
C SER A 76 -5.92 -11.84 -45.66
N GLY A 77 -6.71 -11.76 -44.59
CA GLY A 77 -7.58 -12.81 -44.10
C GLY A 77 -8.80 -12.21 -43.39
N LEU A 78 -9.65 -13.08 -42.87
CA LEU A 78 -10.94 -12.74 -42.29
C LEU A 78 -11.13 -13.49 -40.97
N ILE A 79 -11.71 -12.82 -39.99
CA ILE A 79 -12.31 -13.49 -38.84
C ILE A 79 -13.81 -13.24 -38.80
N LYS A 80 -14.53 -14.26 -38.33
CA LYS A 80 -15.89 -14.12 -37.81
C LYS A 80 -15.87 -14.24 -36.31
N PHE A 81 -16.69 -13.45 -35.63
CA PHE A 81 -16.75 -13.39 -34.18
C PHE A 81 -18.16 -13.08 -33.70
N SER A 82 -18.50 -13.52 -32.50
CA SER A 82 -19.82 -13.29 -31.89
C SER A 82 -19.66 -12.85 -30.45
N GLU A 83 -20.64 -12.09 -29.94
CA GLU A 83 -20.68 -11.74 -28.52
C GLU A 83 -20.78 -13.03 -27.69
N ARG A 84 -19.96 -13.13 -26.67
CA ARG A 84 -19.97 -14.28 -25.76
C ARG A 84 -21.08 -14.06 -24.74
N ASP A 85 -22.13 -14.90 -24.80
CA ASP A 85 -23.22 -14.84 -23.82
C ASP A 85 -22.67 -15.15 -22.43
N ARG A 86 -22.72 -14.17 -21.52
CA ARG A 86 -22.57 -14.43 -20.08
C ARG A 86 -23.89 -14.96 -19.55
N HIS A 87 -24.27 -16.19 -19.90
CA HIS A 87 -25.08 -17.06 -19.05
C HIS A 87 -25.08 -18.53 -19.51
N ASP A 88 -24.78 -19.41 -18.55
CA ASP A 88 -24.99 -20.86 -18.48
C ASP A 88 -24.06 -21.75 -19.34
N THR A 89 -23.02 -22.34 -18.76
CA THR A 89 -23.15 -23.43 -17.78
C THR A 89 -22.05 -23.35 -16.70
N PRO A 90 -22.40 -23.39 -15.40
CA PRO A 90 -21.44 -23.73 -14.37
C PRO A 90 -21.17 -25.23 -14.50
N ASP A 91 -20.05 -25.58 -15.14
CA ASP A 91 -19.54 -26.94 -15.14
C ASP A 91 -19.55 -27.49 -13.71
N ALA A 92 -19.91 -28.76 -13.59
CA ALA A 92 -20.27 -29.45 -12.36
C ALA A 92 -19.15 -29.49 -11.28
N GLU A 93 -18.02 -28.83 -11.48
CA GLU A 93 -16.97 -28.55 -10.50
C GLU A 93 -17.23 -27.27 -9.69
N SER A 94 -17.95 -26.28 -10.23
CA SER A 94 -18.27 -25.01 -9.55
C SER A 94 -19.30 -25.14 -8.42
N LYS A 95 -19.92 -26.32 -8.23
CA LYS A 95 -20.74 -26.63 -7.04
C LYS A 95 -19.91 -27.08 -5.83
N ARG A 96 -18.57 -27.12 -5.93
CA ARG A 96 -17.69 -27.57 -4.85
C ARG A 96 -16.72 -26.50 -4.30
N ALA A 97 -16.71 -25.28 -4.85
CA ALA A 97 -15.63 -24.32 -4.58
C ALA A 97 -16.01 -23.15 -3.64
N VAL A 98 -17.25 -22.63 -3.72
CA VAL A 98 -17.86 -21.74 -2.70
C VAL A 98 -17.58 -22.16 -1.23
N PRO A 99 -17.50 -23.46 -0.87
CA PRO A 99 -17.28 -23.86 0.50
C PRO A 99 -15.91 -23.54 1.08
N ARG A 100 -14.83 -23.19 0.36
CA ARG A 100 -13.49 -23.26 0.98
C ARG A 100 -13.10 -22.05 1.82
N LEU A 101 -13.23 -20.82 1.31
CA LEU A 101 -12.97 -19.61 2.09
C LEU A 101 -14.10 -19.33 3.09
N LEU A 102 -15.34 -19.64 2.71
CA LEU A 102 -16.48 -19.66 3.63
C LEU A 102 -16.33 -20.76 4.71
N ARG A 103 -15.82 -21.97 4.41
CA ARG A 103 -15.50 -22.97 5.45
C ARG A 103 -14.34 -22.53 6.31
N VAL A 104 -13.27 -21.98 5.75
CA VAL A 104 -12.16 -21.49 6.58
C VAL A 104 -12.69 -20.41 7.53
N MET A 105 -13.58 -19.53 7.07
CA MET A 105 -14.24 -18.54 7.93
C MET A 105 -15.26 -19.14 8.93
N GLU A 106 -16.04 -20.15 8.54
CA GLU A 106 -16.99 -20.88 9.40
C GLU A 106 -16.28 -21.77 10.44
N GLU A 107 -15.15 -22.38 10.06
CA GLU A 107 -14.26 -23.22 10.88
C GLU A 107 -13.42 -22.36 11.82
N LEU A 108 -13.04 -21.13 11.42
CA LEU A 108 -12.31 -20.19 12.28
C LEU A 108 -13.16 -19.54 13.35
N ASN A 109 -14.50 -19.48 13.22
CA ASN A 109 -15.34 -18.91 14.26
C ASN A 109 -16.85 -19.15 14.05
N GLY A 110 -17.50 -19.75 15.05
CA GLY A 110 -18.89 -19.43 15.42
C GLY A 110 -19.07 -17.97 15.92
N ARG A 111 -18.35 -17.01 15.32
CA ARG A 111 -18.38 -15.57 15.59
C ARG A 111 -18.24 -14.80 14.27
N PRO A 112 -19.10 -13.80 14.02
CA PRO A 112 -19.02 -13.00 12.80
C PRO A 112 -17.70 -12.22 12.77
N VAL A 113 -16.89 -12.43 11.73
CA VAL A 113 -15.78 -11.53 11.39
C VAL A 113 -16.40 -10.27 10.80
N ASP A 114 -16.34 -9.16 11.55
CA ASP A 114 -16.79 -7.85 11.07
C ASP A 114 -15.79 -7.34 10.03
N CYS A 115 -16.07 -7.63 8.76
CA CYS A 115 -15.23 -7.23 7.64
C CYS A 115 -16.13 -6.63 6.55
N PRO A 116 -16.28 -5.30 6.54
CA PRO A 116 -17.12 -4.63 5.54
C PRO A 116 -16.66 -4.88 4.09
N PHE A 117 -15.38 -5.24 3.88
CA PHE A 117 -14.87 -5.70 2.59
C PHE A 117 -15.51 -7.03 2.16
N LEU A 118 -15.63 -8.00 3.07
CA LEU A 118 -16.25 -9.30 2.78
C LEU A 118 -17.76 -9.17 2.60
N ASP A 119 -18.41 -8.25 3.32
CA ASP A 119 -19.83 -7.94 3.09
C ASP A 119 -20.05 -7.27 1.73
N ALA A 120 -19.14 -6.40 1.29
CA ALA A 120 -19.15 -5.85 -0.06
C ALA A 120 -18.98 -6.95 -1.12
N LEU A 121 -18.09 -7.93 -0.88
CA LEU A 121 -17.86 -9.06 -1.79
C LEU A 121 -19.06 -10.01 -1.88
N ARG A 122 -19.73 -10.28 -0.75
CA ARG A 122 -20.96 -11.10 -0.70
C ARG A 122 -22.12 -10.47 -1.46
N THR A 123 -22.25 -9.15 -1.39
CA THR A 123 -23.35 -8.41 -2.04
C THR A 123 -23.30 -8.53 -3.56
N ASP A 124 -22.08 -8.60 -4.13
CA ASP A 124 -21.87 -8.60 -5.58
C ASP A 124 -21.67 -10.00 -6.19
N ARG A 125 -21.89 -11.08 -5.41
CA ARG A 125 -21.79 -12.50 -5.84
C ARG A 125 -20.49 -12.84 -6.58
N ILE A 126 -19.36 -12.38 -6.05
CA ILE A 126 -18.04 -12.61 -6.64
C ILE A 126 -17.38 -13.90 -6.11
N ASP A 127 -18.20 -14.94 -5.91
CA ASP A 127 -17.79 -16.18 -5.25
C ASP A 127 -16.65 -16.89 -6.00
N TYR A 128 -16.62 -16.79 -7.33
CA TYR A 128 -15.59 -17.39 -8.18
C TYR A 128 -14.18 -16.79 -7.98
N ILE A 129 -14.06 -15.57 -7.44
CA ILE A 129 -12.75 -14.99 -7.12
C ILE A 129 -12.27 -15.46 -5.75
N LEU A 130 -13.19 -15.70 -4.81
CA LEU A 130 -12.89 -16.26 -3.49
C LEU A 130 -12.40 -17.72 -3.57
N ASP A 131 -12.72 -18.43 -4.65
CA ASP A 131 -12.28 -19.81 -4.87
C ASP A 131 -10.77 -19.95 -5.12
N ASN A 132 -10.11 -18.88 -5.58
CA ASN A 132 -8.67 -18.86 -5.86
C ASN A 132 -7.82 -18.41 -4.67
N PHE A 133 -8.46 -18.04 -3.57
CA PHE A 133 -7.81 -17.44 -2.43
C PHE A 133 -7.29 -18.53 -1.49
N GLU A 134 -5.97 -18.68 -1.44
CA GLU A 134 -5.33 -19.60 -0.51
C GLU A 134 -5.07 -18.91 0.84
N SER A 135 -5.46 -19.59 1.93
CA SER A 135 -5.14 -19.13 3.27
C SER A 135 -3.69 -19.48 3.61
N GLN A 136 -2.94 -18.48 4.04
CA GLN A 136 -1.56 -18.60 4.50
C GLN A 136 -1.49 -18.35 6.00
N ALA A 137 -0.98 -19.33 6.75
CA ALA A 137 -0.63 -19.14 8.16
C ALA A 137 0.63 -18.27 8.28
N VAL A 138 0.60 -17.32 9.21
CA VAL A 138 1.69 -16.38 9.47
C VAL A 138 2.04 -16.46 10.96
N PRO A 139 3.15 -17.14 11.33
CA PRO A 139 3.57 -17.23 12.72
C PRO A 139 3.89 -15.87 13.32
N ALA A 140 3.74 -15.74 14.64
CA ALA A 140 4.11 -14.55 15.39
C ALA A 140 5.53 -14.06 15.04
N HIS A 141 5.71 -12.75 14.99
CA HIS A 141 6.97 -12.06 14.65
C HIS A 141 7.45 -12.21 13.20
N THR A 142 6.74 -12.95 12.35
CA THR A 142 7.06 -13.04 10.92
C THR A 142 6.82 -11.71 10.22
N VAL A 143 7.78 -11.25 9.42
CA VAL A 143 7.62 -10.08 8.54
C VAL A 143 6.92 -10.53 7.26
N LEU A 144 5.63 -10.24 7.14
CA LEU A 144 4.80 -10.58 5.98
C LEU A 144 5.12 -9.69 4.77
N VAL A 145 5.34 -8.40 5.00
CA VAL A 145 5.69 -7.44 3.95
C VAL A 145 6.93 -6.67 4.38
N LYS A 146 7.90 -6.55 3.48
CA LYS A 146 9.12 -5.76 3.70
C LYS A 146 9.03 -4.45 2.94
N GLN A 147 9.41 -3.35 3.59
CA GLN A 147 9.41 -2.01 3.03
C GLN A 147 10.30 -1.89 1.78
N ASN A 148 9.92 -0.98 0.87
CA ASN A 148 10.65 -0.59 -0.33
C ASN A 148 10.89 -1.75 -1.32
N ARG A 149 10.09 -2.82 -1.22
CA ARG A 149 10.10 -3.95 -2.13
C ARG A 149 8.95 -3.83 -3.13
N PRO A 150 9.15 -4.26 -4.39
CA PRO A 150 8.01 -4.49 -5.26
C PRO A 150 7.14 -5.58 -4.64
N SER A 151 5.85 -5.29 -4.45
CA SER A 151 4.86 -6.30 -4.07
C SER A 151 3.78 -6.33 -5.12
N LEU A 152 3.53 -7.53 -5.65
CA LEU A 152 2.43 -7.81 -6.58
C LEU A 152 1.30 -8.57 -5.88
N LYS A 153 1.34 -8.66 -4.55
CA LYS A 153 0.35 -9.32 -3.71
C LYS A 153 -0.17 -8.35 -2.64
N LEU A 154 -1.46 -8.45 -2.39
CA LEU A 154 -2.10 -7.89 -1.19
C LEU A 154 -2.56 -9.06 -0.30
N TYR A 155 -2.84 -8.74 0.95
CA TYR A 155 -3.30 -9.74 1.93
C TYR A 155 -4.55 -9.24 2.62
N LEU A 156 -5.55 -10.11 2.78
CA LEU A 156 -6.68 -9.88 3.66
C LEU A 156 -6.41 -10.60 4.99
N VAL A 157 -6.50 -9.87 6.10
CA VAL A 157 -6.32 -10.47 7.42
C VAL A 157 -7.60 -11.20 7.82
N LEU A 158 -7.52 -12.53 7.96
CA LEU A 158 -8.64 -13.35 8.44
C LEU A 158 -8.66 -13.41 9.97
N SER A 159 -7.49 -13.53 10.59
CA SER A 159 -7.34 -13.52 12.05
C SER A 159 -5.94 -13.06 12.46
N GLY A 160 -5.83 -12.57 13.69
CA GLY A 160 -4.58 -12.09 14.27
C GLY A 160 -4.37 -10.59 14.10
N ARG A 161 -3.17 -10.12 14.45
CA ARG A 161 -2.79 -8.70 14.46
C ARG A 161 -1.42 -8.49 13.83
N PHE A 162 -1.29 -7.38 13.10
CA PHE A 162 -0.07 -7.01 12.39
C PHE A 162 0.35 -5.59 12.72
N ALA A 163 1.61 -5.36 13.04
CA ALA A 163 2.17 -4.03 13.17
C ALA A 163 2.63 -3.50 11.81
N LEU A 164 2.20 -2.28 11.47
CA LEU A 164 2.79 -1.48 10.39
C LEU A 164 3.95 -0.68 10.95
N GLU A 165 5.15 -0.95 10.43
CA GLU A 165 6.38 -0.43 10.99
C GLU A 165 7.23 0.28 9.94
N ARG A 166 7.94 1.33 10.38
CA ARG A 166 9.03 1.96 9.61
C ARG A 166 10.12 2.33 10.58
N ASN A 167 11.35 1.97 10.24
CA ASN A 167 12.52 2.20 11.10
C ASN A 167 12.32 1.69 12.54
N LYS A 168 11.65 0.53 12.70
CA LYS A 168 11.29 -0.11 13.99
C LYS A 168 10.22 0.61 14.83
N GLU A 169 9.72 1.76 14.40
CA GLU A 169 8.56 2.40 15.04
C GLU A 169 7.25 1.81 14.50
N VAL A 170 6.32 1.48 15.40
CA VAL A 170 4.96 1.03 15.05
C VAL A 170 4.09 2.24 14.76
N VAL A 171 3.65 2.37 13.51
CA VAL A 171 2.76 3.44 13.07
C VAL A 171 1.30 3.13 13.40
N THR A 172 0.89 1.89 13.19
CA THR A 172 -0.46 1.42 13.52
C THR A 172 -0.49 -0.10 13.61
N ILE A 173 -1.57 -0.64 14.17
CA ILE A 173 -1.84 -2.07 14.24
C ILE A 173 -3.04 -2.38 13.36
N LEU A 174 -2.88 -3.34 12.45
CA LEU A 174 -3.95 -3.89 11.64
C LEU A 174 -4.52 -5.15 12.28
N SER A 175 -5.83 -5.31 12.20
CA SER A 175 -6.58 -6.43 12.76
C SER A 175 -7.34 -7.21 11.68
N ALA A 176 -8.03 -8.28 12.10
CA ALA A 176 -8.92 -9.05 11.24
C ALA A 176 -9.91 -8.15 10.48
N GLY A 177 -10.12 -8.46 9.20
CA GLY A 177 -10.94 -7.69 8.28
C GLY A 177 -10.23 -6.55 7.55
N GLU A 178 -8.98 -6.23 7.93
CA GLU A 178 -8.18 -5.21 7.25
C GLU A 178 -7.32 -5.78 6.12
N ILE A 179 -6.94 -4.90 5.19
CA ILE A 179 -6.19 -5.25 3.98
C ILE A 179 -4.74 -4.73 4.10
N ILE A 180 -3.78 -5.50 3.63
CA ILE A 180 -2.35 -5.16 3.62
C ILE A 180 -1.87 -5.13 2.16
N GLY A 181 -1.11 -4.11 1.77
CA GLY A 181 -0.42 -4.07 0.47
C GLY A 181 -1.28 -3.59 -0.71
N GLU A 182 -2.49 -3.10 -0.43
CA GLU A 182 -3.40 -2.52 -1.43
C GLU A 182 -2.77 -1.34 -2.18
N MET A 183 -1.99 -0.51 -1.48
CA MET A 183 -1.33 0.64 -2.09
C MET A 183 -0.33 0.22 -3.17
N SER A 184 0.37 -0.91 -2.96
CA SER A 184 1.34 -1.40 -3.94
C SER A 184 0.68 -1.94 -5.20
N CYS A 185 -0.48 -2.60 -5.07
CA CYS A 185 -1.23 -3.12 -6.20
C CYS A 185 -1.90 -2.01 -7.05
N LEU A 186 -2.15 -0.84 -6.47
CA LEU A 186 -2.91 0.26 -7.10
C LEU A 186 -2.05 1.36 -7.75
N GLY A 187 -0.73 1.22 -7.73
CA GLY A 187 0.16 2.16 -8.44
C GLY A 187 1.43 2.55 -7.68
N ALA A 188 1.55 2.23 -6.38
CA ALA A 188 2.84 2.35 -5.69
C ALA A 188 3.71 1.15 -6.07
N VAL A 189 4.64 1.33 -7.01
CA VAL A 189 5.53 0.25 -7.49
C VAL A 189 6.29 -0.47 -6.35
N ARG A 190 6.31 0.11 -5.13
CA ARG A 190 6.96 -0.42 -3.92
C ARG A 190 6.11 -0.26 -2.67
N THR A 191 6.30 -1.19 -1.73
CA THR A 191 5.70 -1.20 -0.38
C THR A 191 6.22 -0.04 0.47
N LEU A 192 5.34 0.58 1.24
CA LEU A 192 5.67 1.76 2.05
C LEU A 192 6.15 1.43 3.47
N TRP A 193 5.73 0.28 4.01
CA TRP A 193 5.92 -0.10 5.40
C TRP A 193 6.40 -1.55 5.50
N ASN A 194 7.10 -1.87 6.57
CA ASN A 194 7.21 -3.25 7.01
C ASN A 194 5.89 -3.65 7.67
N VAL A 195 5.47 -4.90 7.50
CA VAL A 195 4.27 -5.43 8.14
C VAL A 195 4.66 -6.72 8.83
N ARG A 196 4.54 -6.74 10.15
CA ARG A 196 5.02 -7.84 10.99
C ARG A 196 3.88 -8.41 11.83
N ALA A 197 3.74 -9.72 11.85
CA ALA A 197 2.77 -10.39 12.71
C ALA A 197 3.13 -10.18 14.19
N LEU A 198 2.14 -9.84 15.01
CA LEU A 198 2.29 -9.71 16.46
C LEU A 198 1.95 -11.01 17.20
N GLU A 199 1.16 -11.86 16.56
CA GLU A 199 0.68 -13.15 17.07
C GLU A 199 0.50 -14.11 15.88
N ASP A 200 0.28 -15.38 16.17
CA ASP A 200 -0.04 -16.36 15.12
C ASP A 200 -1.32 -15.92 14.40
N SER A 201 -1.19 -15.71 13.10
CA SER A 201 -2.18 -15.02 12.28
C SER A 201 -2.50 -15.82 11.04
N LEU A 202 -3.63 -15.51 10.43
CA LEU A 202 -4.05 -16.10 9.17
C LEU A 202 -4.41 -15.00 8.19
N VAL A 203 -3.87 -15.11 6.98
CA VAL A 203 -4.16 -14.19 5.89
C VAL A 203 -4.57 -14.96 4.66
N VAL A 204 -5.20 -14.25 3.73
CA VAL A 204 -5.39 -14.71 2.35
C VAL A 204 -4.59 -13.80 1.45
N ASP A 205 -3.77 -14.36 0.56
CA ASP A 205 -3.09 -13.57 -0.46
C ASP A 205 -3.93 -13.43 -1.73
N VAL A 206 -3.89 -12.24 -2.33
CA VAL A 206 -4.57 -11.92 -3.58
C VAL A 206 -3.57 -11.22 -4.47
N THR A 207 -3.43 -11.69 -5.71
CA THR A 207 -2.53 -11.06 -6.68
C THR A 207 -3.07 -9.70 -7.14
N ALA A 208 -2.19 -8.82 -7.61
CA ALA A 208 -2.58 -7.53 -8.17
C ALA A 208 -3.55 -7.67 -9.36
N GLN A 209 -3.42 -8.75 -10.14
CA GLN A 209 -4.30 -9.06 -11.25
C GLN A 209 -5.71 -9.42 -10.75
N GLU A 210 -5.82 -10.37 -9.82
CA GLU A 210 -7.10 -10.76 -9.21
C GLU A 210 -7.78 -9.56 -8.52
N PHE A 211 -6.98 -8.72 -7.87
CA PHE A 211 -7.46 -7.48 -7.27
C PHE A 211 -7.99 -6.48 -8.30
N GLY A 212 -7.27 -6.29 -9.41
CA GLY A 212 -7.76 -5.48 -10.54
C GLY A 212 -9.08 -6.02 -11.10
N HIS A 213 -9.23 -7.34 -11.18
CA HIS A 213 -10.49 -7.98 -11.56
C HIS A 213 -11.61 -7.70 -10.55
N LEU A 214 -11.33 -7.76 -9.24
CA LEU A 214 -12.31 -7.41 -8.19
C LEU A 214 -12.79 -5.96 -8.31
N LEU A 215 -11.86 -5.02 -8.46
CA LEU A 215 -12.15 -3.60 -8.55
C LEU A 215 -12.95 -3.24 -9.81
N SER A 216 -12.70 -3.93 -10.92
CA SER A 216 -13.42 -3.70 -12.18
C SER A 216 -14.79 -4.40 -12.22
N SER A 217 -14.97 -5.46 -11.42
CA SER A 217 -16.19 -6.26 -11.40
C SER A 217 -17.20 -5.81 -10.35
N SER A 218 -16.77 -5.04 -9.34
CA SER A 218 -17.65 -4.55 -8.26
C SER A 218 -17.43 -3.07 -7.93
N ALA A 219 -18.50 -2.29 -8.10
CA ALA A 219 -18.52 -0.90 -7.67
C ALA A 219 -18.48 -0.76 -6.14
N THR A 220 -19.07 -1.70 -5.41
CA THR A 220 -19.09 -1.70 -3.93
C THR A 220 -17.68 -1.88 -3.37
N VAL A 221 -16.94 -2.86 -3.90
CA VAL A 221 -15.53 -3.11 -3.56
C VAL A 221 -14.66 -1.90 -3.92
N LEU A 222 -14.85 -1.31 -5.11
CA LEU A 222 -14.14 -0.11 -5.53
C LEU A 222 -14.36 1.07 -4.56
N ILE A 223 -15.60 1.33 -4.16
CA ILE A 223 -15.95 2.39 -3.21
C ILE A 223 -15.32 2.12 -1.83
N TYR A 224 -15.37 0.86 -1.37
CA TYR A 224 -14.75 0.48 -0.10
C TYR A 224 -13.25 0.74 -0.10
N ILE A 225 -12.53 0.26 -1.12
CA ILE A 225 -11.09 0.46 -1.26
C ILE A 225 -10.75 1.95 -1.39
N ALA A 226 -11.55 2.73 -2.12
CA ALA A 226 -11.35 4.18 -2.21
C ALA A 226 -11.46 4.88 -0.84
N LYS A 227 -12.45 4.49 -0.01
CA LYS A 227 -12.60 5.01 1.35
C LYS A 227 -11.44 4.58 2.27
N LEU A 228 -11.04 3.31 2.21
CA LEU A 228 -9.91 2.78 2.96
C LEU A 228 -8.63 3.56 2.63
N LEU A 229 -8.37 3.79 1.34
CA LEU A 229 -7.22 4.56 0.88
C LEU A 229 -7.27 6.01 1.32
N ALA A 230 -8.44 6.65 1.33
CA ALA A 230 -8.58 8.03 1.80
C ALA A 230 -8.17 8.15 3.27
N ILE A 231 -8.67 7.25 4.13
CA ILE A 231 -8.31 7.16 5.55
C ILE A 231 -6.81 6.91 5.71
N ARG A 232 -6.25 5.99 4.93
CA ARG A 232 -4.81 5.69 4.98
C ARG A 232 -3.95 6.83 4.47
N LEU A 233 -4.41 7.60 3.48
CA LEU A 233 -3.73 8.82 3.06
C LEU A 233 -3.72 9.88 4.16
N GLU A 234 -4.81 10.03 4.91
CA GLU A 234 -4.86 10.92 6.08
C GLU A 234 -3.87 10.47 7.15
N LEU A 235 -3.81 9.17 7.46
CA LEU A 235 -2.80 8.59 8.36
C LEU A 235 -1.37 8.82 7.84
N LEU A 236 -1.11 8.59 6.55
CA LEU A 236 0.18 8.85 5.93
C LEU A 236 0.56 10.33 5.99
N ASN A 237 -0.40 11.23 5.82
CA ASN A 237 -0.18 12.67 5.92
C ASN A 237 0.07 13.10 7.37
N ALA A 238 -0.62 12.49 8.35
CA ALA A 238 -0.38 12.70 9.77
C ALA A 238 1.03 12.23 10.18
N VAL A 239 1.48 11.08 9.68
CA VAL A 239 2.85 10.57 9.88
C VAL A 239 3.86 11.44 9.11
N LYS A 240 3.50 11.91 7.91
CA LYS A 240 4.32 12.87 7.15
C LYS A 240 4.45 14.21 7.84
N LEU A 241 3.50 14.70 8.64
CA LEU A 241 3.67 15.95 9.37
C LEU A 241 4.82 15.89 10.39
N ILE A 242 5.26 14.69 10.79
CA ILE A 242 6.44 14.43 11.59
C ILE A 242 7.71 14.33 10.68
N ASP A 243 7.59 13.80 9.46
CA ASP A 243 8.69 13.68 8.48
C ASP A 243 8.98 14.96 7.65
N THR A 244 7.99 15.78 7.27
CA THR A 244 8.09 16.82 6.22
C THR A 244 8.47 18.20 6.72
N LYS A 245 8.50 18.43 8.03
CA LYS A 245 9.12 19.62 8.58
C LYS A 245 10.64 19.48 8.68
N ALA A 246 11.19 18.27 8.59
CA ALA A 246 12.62 18.03 8.60
C ALA A 246 13.41 18.94 7.64
N THR A 247 14.05 20.00 8.14
CA THR A 247 14.86 20.88 7.29
C THR A 247 16.29 20.34 7.13
N MET A 248 16.74 19.52 8.09
CA MET A 248 18.05 18.88 8.08
C MET A 248 17.91 17.44 8.59
N SER A 249 18.54 16.49 7.92
CA SER A 249 18.60 15.08 8.33
C SER A 249 19.86 14.42 7.80
N GLY A 250 20.38 13.42 8.50
CA GLY A 250 21.60 12.69 8.11
C GLY A 250 21.91 11.53 9.05
N SER A 251 23.08 10.92 8.85
CA SER A 251 23.65 9.89 9.74
C SER A 251 24.49 10.53 10.84
N LEU A 252 24.52 9.93 12.03
CA LEU A 252 25.46 10.31 13.09
C LEU A 252 26.88 9.80 12.84
N GLU A 253 27.04 8.85 11.93
CA GLU A 253 28.35 8.40 11.44
C GLU A 253 29.10 9.52 10.69
N ASP A 254 28.37 10.48 10.12
CA ASP A 254 28.93 11.60 9.35
C ASP A 254 29.16 12.86 10.21
N ILE A 255 28.45 12.99 11.34
CA ILE A 255 28.49 14.16 12.21
C ILE A 255 28.05 13.78 13.63
N THR A 256 28.91 14.09 14.61
CA THR A 256 28.67 13.72 16.01
C THR A 256 27.51 14.54 16.62
N PRO A 257 26.84 14.03 17.68
CA PRO A 257 25.83 14.81 18.41
C PRO A 257 26.36 16.16 18.92
N ALA A 258 27.63 16.21 19.36
CA ALA A 258 28.27 17.44 19.81
C ALA A 258 28.38 18.49 18.69
N GLU A 259 28.85 18.08 17.51
CA GLU A 259 28.92 18.95 16.33
C GLU A 259 27.53 19.40 15.86
N LEU A 260 26.55 18.50 15.86
CA LEU A 260 25.16 18.85 15.53
C LEU A 260 24.59 19.91 16.46
N PHE A 261 24.82 19.76 17.77
CA PHE A 261 24.34 20.72 18.76
C PHE A 261 25.02 22.08 18.53
N GLN A 262 26.32 22.09 18.25
CA GLN A 262 27.05 23.31 17.92
C GLN A 262 26.52 24.00 16.66
N VAL A 263 26.25 23.24 15.58
CA VAL A 263 25.69 23.79 14.34
C VAL A 263 24.33 24.45 14.61
N PHE A 264 23.46 23.81 15.39
CA PHE A 264 22.14 24.37 15.71
C PHE A 264 22.21 25.55 16.66
N HIS A 265 23.17 25.56 17.59
CA HIS A 265 23.47 26.70 18.44
C HIS A 265 23.98 27.90 17.63
N LEU A 266 25.03 27.70 16.82
CA LEU A 266 25.67 28.74 16.02
C LEU A 266 24.70 29.39 15.03
N HIS A 267 23.82 28.60 14.42
CA HIS A 267 22.81 29.09 13.48
C HIS A 267 21.47 29.43 14.14
N GLN A 268 21.42 29.53 15.47
CA GLN A 268 20.26 29.95 16.26
C GLN A 268 18.96 29.23 15.86
N LYS A 269 19.04 27.92 15.62
CA LYS A 269 17.90 27.13 15.14
C LYS A 269 16.84 27.04 16.23
N THR A 270 15.58 27.12 15.80
CA THR A 270 14.41 26.91 16.67
C THR A 270 13.59 25.74 16.15
N GLY A 271 13.51 24.67 16.93
CA GLY A 271 12.88 23.42 16.54
C GLY A 271 13.32 22.23 17.38
N VAL A 272 12.89 21.04 16.99
CA VAL A 272 13.17 19.78 17.68
C VAL A 272 14.10 18.93 16.84
N LEU A 273 15.27 18.60 17.40
CA LEU A 273 16.13 17.54 16.91
C LEU A 273 15.60 16.20 17.44
N LYS A 274 15.27 15.29 16.51
CA LYS A 274 14.94 13.89 16.79
C LYS A 274 16.12 13.03 16.36
N LEU A 275 16.50 12.09 17.22
CA LEU A 275 17.60 11.15 17.01
C LEU A 275 17.05 9.74 17.17
N ASN A 276 17.31 8.88 16.20
CA ASN A 276 17.04 7.45 16.31
C ASN A 276 18.39 6.77 16.55
N LEU A 277 18.60 6.32 17.78
CA LEU A 277 19.85 5.77 18.30
C LEU A 277 19.65 4.28 18.61
N ASP A 278 20.74 3.54 18.79
CA ASP A 278 20.67 2.08 18.98
C ASP A 278 19.91 1.67 20.24
N ARG A 279 20.03 2.44 21.32
CA ARG A 279 19.36 2.14 22.60
C ARG A 279 17.94 2.69 22.68
N GLY A 280 17.52 3.54 21.75
CA GLY A 280 16.17 4.12 21.69
C GLY A 280 16.13 5.50 21.07
N ASP A 281 14.94 6.09 20.98
CA ASP A 281 14.78 7.42 20.41
C ASP A 281 15.14 8.52 21.44
N ALA A 282 15.85 9.54 20.96
CA ALA A 282 16.15 10.74 21.73
C ALA A 282 15.56 11.99 21.08
N SER A 283 15.35 13.02 21.89
CA SER A 283 14.95 14.33 21.37
C SER A 283 15.55 15.48 22.14
N VAL A 284 15.88 16.56 21.42
CA VAL A 284 16.42 17.81 21.97
C VAL A 284 15.71 18.99 21.32
N SER A 285 15.12 19.85 22.13
CA SER A 285 14.41 21.06 21.69
C SER A 285 15.32 22.27 21.79
N PHE A 286 15.47 22.99 20.68
CA PHE A 286 16.25 24.22 20.57
C PHE A 286 15.33 25.43 20.39
N ARG A 287 15.60 26.52 21.10
CA ARG A 287 14.99 27.84 20.90
C ARG A 287 16.11 28.85 20.73
N GLU A 288 16.19 29.45 19.55
CA GLU A 288 17.21 30.45 19.19
C GLU A 288 18.65 29.95 19.48
N GLY A 289 18.89 28.64 19.30
CA GLY A 289 20.17 28.00 19.58
C GLY A 289 20.41 27.58 21.03
N GLY A 290 19.55 27.98 21.98
CA GLY A 290 19.55 27.49 23.35
C GLY A 290 18.79 26.17 23.51
N ILE A 291 19.25 25.26 24.37
CA ILE A 291 18.56 23.99 24.62
C ILE A 291 17.54 24.18 25.75
N VAL A 292 16.27 23.91 25.46
CA VAL A 292 15.15 24.12 26.39
C VAL A 292 14.55 22.80 26.89
N ASN A 293 14.77 21.71 26.17
CA ASN A 293 14.29 20.39 26.57
C ASN A 293 15.18 19.30 25.96
N ALA A 294 15.33 18.18 26.66
CA ALA A 294 16.03 17.01 26.16
C ALA A 294 15.48 15.75 26.82
N SER A 295 15.39 14.66 26.07
CA SER A 295 14.92 13.36 26.57
C SER A 295 15.66 12.23 25.87
N TYR A 296 16.15 11.26 26.63
CA TYR A 296 16.71 10.03 26.09
C TYR A 296 16.63 8.91 27.13
N LEU A 297 16.15 7.73 26.73
CA LEU A 297 15.88 6.61 27.64
C LEU A 297 14.99 7.05 28.81
N ASN A 298 15.45 6.87 30.05
CA ASN A 298 14.76 7.28 31.28
C ASN A 298 15.28 8.63 31.83
N SER A 299 16.12 9.34 31.07
CA SER A 299 16.72 10.62 31.47
C SER A 299 16.05 11.79 30.75
N ILE A 300 15.93 12.93 31.45
CA ILE A 300 15.39 14.19 30.92
C ILE A 300 16.35 15.32 31.27
N GLY A 301 16.37 16.36 30.45
CA GLY A 301 17.16 17.57 30.69
C GLY A 301 18.66 17.32 30.52
N LYS A 302 19.46 17.85 31.46
CA LYS A 302 20.92 17.83 31.39
C LYS A 302 21.51 16.40 31.30
N GLU A 303 20.95 15.45 32.05
CA GLU A 303 21.41 14.05 32.01
C GLU A 303 21.10 13.37 30.66
N ALA A 304 19.99 13.74 30.02
CA ALA A 304 19.68 13.26 28.67
C ALA A 304 20.68 13.79 27.65
N ILE A 305 21.05 15.07 27.73
CA ILE A 305 22.05 15.70 26.86
C ILE A 305 23.37 14.92 26.94
N PHE A 306 23.86 14.66 28.15
CA PHE A 306 25.13 13.95 28.33
C PHE A 306 25.10 12.53 27.78
N THR A 307 24.00 11.82 28.00
CA THR A 307 23.84 10.46 27.48
C THR A 307 23.76 10.42 25.96
N ILE A 308 23.19 11.46 25.33
CA ILE A 308 23.14 11.59 23.86
C ILE A 308 24.52 11.90 23.27
N LEU A 309 25.35 12.69 23.96
CA LEU A 309 26.69 13.07 23.45
C LEU A 309 27.64 11.88 23.30
N GLY A 310 27.39 10.79 24.03
CA GLY A 310 28.13 9.53 23.93
C GLY A 310 27.73 8.60 22.80
N GLU A 311 26.80 9.00 21.94
CA GLU A 311 26.27 8.15 20.87
C GLU A 311 26.95 8.50 19.54
N ASP A 312 27.44 7.47 18.86
CA ASP A 312 28.22 7.57 17.62
C ASP A 312 27.48 7.00 16.40
N ASN A 313 26.41 6.24 16.64
CA ASN A 313 25.62 5.57 15.60
C ASN A 313 24.14 5.98 15.66
N GLY A 314 23.53 6.07 14.48
CA GLY A 314 22.11 6.37 14.35
C GLY A 314 21.80 7.40 13.26
N SER A 315 20.57 7.88 13.25
CA SER A 315 20.13 8.92 12.31
C SER A 315 19.48 10.08 13.03
N TYR A 316 19.58 11.27 12.44
CA TYR A 316 19.01 12.47 13.02
C TYR A 316 18.10 13.22 12.05
N ARG A 317 17.22 14.03 12.61
CA ARG A 317 16.32 14.90 11.88
C ARG A 317 15.95 16.13 12.69
N PHE A 318 15.99 17.30 12.08
CA PHE A 318 15.61 18.57 12.69
C PHE A 318 14.27 19.11 12.15
N ILE A 319 13.29 19.26 13.03
CA ILE A 319 11.92 19.69 12.74
C ILE A 319 11.74 21.14 13.24
N PRO A 320 11.57 22.16 12.37
CA PRO A 320 11.33 23.54 12.77
C PRO A 320 10.03 23.72 13.54
N GLY A 321 10.09 24.65 14.48
CA GLY A 321 8.98 24.98 15.36
C GLY A 321 8.96 24.14 16.63
N LEU A 322 8.38 24.71 17.68
CA LEU A 322 8.33 24.13 19.01
C LEU A 322 6.89 24.01 19.48
N SER A 323 6.66 23.12 20.44
CA SER A 323 5.39 23.07 21.18
C SER A 323 5.21 24.36 22.01
N SER A 324 3.97 24.72 22.34
CA SER A 324 3.71 25.89 23.21
C SER A 324 4.33 25.76 24.60
N ALA A 325 4.56 24.53 25.07
CA ALA A 325 5.24 24.25 26.33
C ALA A 325 6.75 24.54 26.21
N ASP A 326 7.42 23.99 25.19
CA ASP A 326 8.85 24.22 24.95
C ASP A 326 9.15 25.68 24.61
N HIS A 327 8.22 26.38 23.95
CA HIS A 327 8.37 27.83 23.70
C HIS A 327 8.50 28.65 24.98
N LYS A 328 7.92 28.19 26.10
CA LYS A 328 7.94 28.88 27.39
C LYS A 328 8.93 28.27 28.40
N ALA A 329 9.56 27.15 28.07
CA ALA A 329 10.50 26.47 28.95
C ALA A 329 11.77 27.31 29.16
N ALA A 330 12.35 27.27 30.36
CA ALA A 330 13.66 27.86 30.60
C ALA A 330 14.75 27.07 29.86
N GLU A 331 15.84 27.73 29.50
CA GLU A 331 17.01 27.02 28.99
C GLU A 331 17.61 26.14 30.09
N ILE A 332 18.04 24.94 29.72
CA ILE A 332 18.58 23.94 30.66
C ILE A 332 19.92 24.40 31.26
N GLY A 333 20.62 25.31 30.58
CA GLY A 333 21.87 25.90 31.03
C GLY A 333 22.55 26.70 29.91
N GLU A 334 23.70 27.29 30.23
CA GLU A 334 24.54 27.93 29.23
C GLU A 334 25.12 26.86 28.28
N PHE A 335 24.94 27.06 26.97
CA PHE A 335 25.17 26.03 25.96
C PHE A 335 26.60 25.51 25.96
N MET A 336 27.60 26.40 26.01
CA MET A 336 29.00 26.00 25.95
C MET A 336 29.42 25.22 27.20
N MET A 337 28.95 25.63 28.38
CA MET A 337 29.17 24.91 29.64
C MET A 337 28.55 23.51 29.61
N LEU A 338 27.33 23.38 29.10
CA LEU A 338 26.66 22.09 28.94
C LEU A 338 27.45 21.17 28.00
N LEU A 339 27.92 21.69 26.87
CA LEU A 339 28.64 20.88 25.89
C LEU A 339 30.01 20.41 26.42
N MET A 340 30.77 21.32 27.04
CA MET A 340 32.09 20.99 27.61
C MET A 340 31.98 19.97 28.75
N GLU A 341 31.01 20.13 29.66
CA GLU A 341 30.80 19.15 30.74
C GLU A 341 30.36 17.79 30.20
N GLY A 342 29.54 17.78 29.14
CA GLY A 342 29.06 16.55 28.52
C GLY A 342 30.16 15.77 27.80
N VAL A 343 30.97 16.44 26.98
CA VAL A 343 32.10 15.81 26.28
C VAL A 343 33.13 15.30 27.29
N GLN A 344 33.45 16.08 28.34
CA GLN A 344 34.37 15.63 29.38
C GLN A 344 33.89 14.36 30.09
N LYS A 345 32.59 14.27 30.42
CA LYS A 345 32.02 13.06 31.05
C LYS A 345 32.05 11.84 30.16
N GLU A 346 31.97 12.02 28.85
CA GLU A 346 32.09 10.93 27.88
C GLU A 346 33.54 10.46 27.76
N ASP A 347 34.52 11.37 27.68
CA ASP A 347 35.94 11.02 27.70
C ASP A 347 36.30 10.22 28.97
N GLU A 348 35.84 10.68 30.14
CA GLU A 348 36.05 9.99 31.43
C GLU A 348 35.41 8.59 31.49
N ARG A 349 34.30 8.35 30.79
CA ARG A 349 33.67 7.01 30.70
C ARG A 349 34.43 6.08 29.79
N THR A 350 34.98 6.61 28.70
CA THR A 350 35.72 5.84 27.69
C THR A 350 37.08 5.39 28.24
N ASP A 351 37.71 6.22 29.08
CA ASP A 351 38.96 5.89 29.78
C ASP A 351 38.80 4.82 30.88
N VAL A 352 37.61 4.66 31.46
CA VAL A 352 37.33 3.65 32.50
C VAL A 352 36.89 2.30 31.92
N ALA A 353 36.42 2.28 30.68
CA ALA A 353 35.98 1.08 29.97
C ALA A 353 37.08 0.41 29.12
N SER A 354 38.22 1.09 28.96
CA SER A 354 39.45 0.64 28.27
C SER A 354 40.42 -0.01 29.25
#